data_AF-A0A3B9AK70-F1
#
_entry.id   AF-A0A3B9AK70-F1
#
_cell.length_a   1.000
_cell.length_b   1.000
_cell.length_c   1.000
_cell.angle_alpha   90.00
_cell.angle_beta   90.00
_cell.angle_gamma   90.00
#
_symmetry.space_group_name_H-M   'P 1'
#
loop_
_entity.id
_entity.type
_entity.pdbx_description
1 polymer ?
#
loop_
_entity_poly.entity_id
_entity_poly.type
_entity_poly.pdbx_seq_one_letter_code
_entity_poly.pdbx_strand_id
1 'polypeptide(L)'
;MNNLNAIRLPKKFPDWIRFMLSAGWLVFYATLSQGQTQDSLSKSPAPRDYKRLDIFPAISYSPETKLTLGAIGIYYLDLRKGDRNTPLSNIDFLAVYTLNKQILLESRWEVFTH
;
A
#
# COMPACT_ATOMS: atom_id res chain seq x y z
N MET A 1 -19.15 9.32 -47.92
CA MET A 1 -18.15 8.23 -47.84
C MET A 1 -17.41 8.42 -46.53
N ASN A 2 -17.77 7.67 -45.47
CA ASN A 2 -17.19 7.84 -44.13
C ASN A 2 -16.14 6.75 -43.88
N ASN A 3 -14.90 7.17 -43.68
CA ASN A 3 -13.75 6.29 -43.45
C ASN A 3 -13.65 5.97 -41.95
N LEU A 4 -13.96 4.73 -41.57
CA LEU A 4 -13.81 4.23 -40.20
C LEU A 4 -12.37 3.77 -39.99
N ASN A 5 -11.54 4.64 -39.40
CA ASN A 5 -10.22 4.27 -38.92
C ASN A 5 -10.35 3.26 -37.77
N ALA A 6 -10.13 1.99 -38.07
CA ALA A 6 -10.05 0.93 -37.07
C ALA A 6 -8.83 1.15 -36.17
N ILE A 7 -9.07 1.47 -34.89
CA ILE A 7 -8.05 1.52 -33.85
C ILE A 7 -7.56 0.09 -33.61
N ARG A 8 -6.40 -0.27 -34.17
CA ARG A 8 -5.73 -1.54 -33.89
C ARG A 8 -5.18 -1.52 -32.47
N LEU A 9 -5.82 -2.27 -31.58
CA LEU A 9 -5.26 -2.61 -30.28
C LEU A 9 -3.98 -3.45 -30.44
N PRO A 10 -2.91 -3.20 -29.66
CA PRO A 10 -1.70 -4.00 -29.71
C PRO A 10 -1.99 -5.44 -29.25
N LYS A 11 -1.62 -6.40 -30.09
CA LYS A 11 -2.07 -7.81 -30.03
C LYS A 11 -1.33 -8.67 -29.00
N LYS A 12 -0.28 -8.17 -28.36
CA LYS A 12 0.52 -8.94 -27.38
C LYS A 12 1.02 -8.05 -26.26
N PHE A 13 0.71 -8.43 -25.02
CA PHE A 13 1.30 -7.83 -23.82
C PHE A 13 2.81 -8.13 -23.79
N PRO A 14 3.65 -7.17 -23.42
CA PRO A 14 5.09 -7.38 -23.22
C PRO A 14 5.37 -8.48 -22.19
N ASP A 15 6.34 -9.35 -22.48
CA ASP A 15 6.67 -10.50 -21.63
C ASP A 15 7.11 -10.12 -20.20
N TRP A 16 7.67 -8.92 -20.02
CA TRP A 16 8.04 -8.40 -18.70
C TRP A 16 6.82 -8.14 -17.78
N ILE A 17 5.65 -7.82 -18.34
CA ILE A 17 4.40 -7.64 -17.57
C ILE A 17 3.89 -9.00 -17.07
N ARG A 18 4.04 -10.04 -17.88
CA ARG A 18 3.70 -11.42 -17.48
C ARG A 18 4.61 -11.91 -16.36
N PHE A 19 5.90 -11.56 -16.40
CA PHE A 19 6.86 -11.84 -15.34
C PHE A 19 6.56 -11.07 -14.04
N MET A 20 6.17 -9.80 -14.13
CA MET A 20 5.77 -9.00 -12.95
C MET A 20 4.51 -9.56 -12.29
N LEU A 21 3.54 -10.04 -13.06
CA LEU A 21 2.31 -10.65 -12.52
C LEU A 21 2.58 -11.98 -11.80
N SER A 22 3.54 -12.80 -12.27
CA SER A 22 3.93 -14.03 -11.58
C SER A 22 4.81 -13.77 -10.35
N ALA A 23 5.74 -12.81 -10.43
CA ALA A 23 6.57 -12.42 -9.29
C ALA A 23 5.76 -11.73 -8.18
N GLY A 24 4.78 -10.89 -8.55
CA GLY A 24 3.87 -10.25 -7.61
C GLY A 24 3.00 -11.25 -6.84
N TRP A 25 2.65 -12.39 -7.45
CA TRP A 25 1.93 -13.47 -6.78
C TRP A 25 2.75 -14.14 -5.66
N LEU A 26 4.06 -14.35 -5.88
CA LEU A 26 4.93 -14.96 -4.86
C LEU A 26 5.15 -14.05 -3.64
N VAL A 27 5.27 -12.74 -3.87
CA VAL A 27 5.38 -11.75 -2.78
C VAL A 27 4.07 -11.63 -2.00
N PHE A 28 2.92 -11.70 -2.68
CA PHE A 28 1.61 -11.64 -2.03
C PHE A 28 1.38 -12.81 -1.07
N TYR A 29 1.70 -14.06 -1.48
CA TYR A 29 1.56 -15.23 -0.59
C TYR A 29 2.57 -15.25 0.57
N ALA A 30 3.82 -14.82 0.34
CA ALA A 30 4.83 -14.76 1.39
C ALA A 30 4.47 -13.74 2.50
N THR A 31 3.76 -12.66 2.13
CA THR A 31 3.35 -11.63 3.09
C THR A 31 2.07 -12.02 3.84
N LEU A 32 1.17 -12.78 3.22
CA LEU A 32 -0.06 -13.25 3.88
C LEU A 32 0.20 -14.31 4.95
N SER A 33 1.26 -15.11 4.80
CA SER A 33 1.55 -16.22 5.72
C SER A 33 2.05 -15.78 7.11
N GLN A 34 2.40 -14.50 7.30
CA GLN A 34 2.92 -13.97 8.58
C GLN A 34 1.86 -13.20 9.39
N GLY A 35 0.61 -13.17 8.93
CA GLY A 35 -0.42 -12.26 9.44
C GLY A 35 -1.35 -12.76 10.55
N GLN A 36 -1.11 -13.88 11.24
CA GLN A 36 -1.98 -14.33 12.35
C GLN A 36 -1.24 -15.11 13.44
N THR A 37 -0.64 -14.40 14.39
CA THR A 37 -0.45 -14.91 15.76
C THR A 37 -1.03 -13.89 16.73
N GLN A 38 -2.35 -13.99 16.97
CA GLN A 38 -3.01 -13.34 18.09
C GLN A 38 -3.00 -14.31 19.27
N ASP A 39 -1.91 -14.29 20.03
CA ASP A 39 -1.87 -14.96 21.33
C ASP A 39 -2.77 -14.20 22.31
N SER A 40 -3.98 -14.73 22.50
CA SER A 40 -4.88 -14.29 23.56
C SER A 40 -4.44 -14.93 24.89
N LEU A 41 -3.39 -14.37 25.52
CA LEU A 41 -3.05 -14.70 26.90
C LEU A 41 -3.03 -13.43 27.76
N SER A 42 -3.99 -13.37 28.68
CA SER A 42 -4.12 -12.35 29.72
C SER A 42 -2.84 -12.16 30.52
N LYS A 43 -2.22 -10.97 30.45
CA LYS A 43 -1.22 -10.51 31.42
C LYS A 43 -1.35 -8.99 31.66
N SER A 44 -1.32 -8.62 32.95
CA SER A 44 -1.41 -7.27 33.57
C SER A 44 -0.48 -6.20 32.92
N PRO A 45 -0.68 -4.88 33.19
CA PRO A 45 -0.34 -3.80 32.27
C PRO A 45 1.17 -3.52 32.23
N ALA A 46 1.83 -4.03 31.19
CA ALA A 46 3.09 -3.47 30.72
C ALA A 46 2.80 -2.21 29.88
N PRO A 47 3.70 -1.21 29.84
CA PRO A 47 3.57 -0.09 28.90
C PRO A 47 3.48 -0.68 27.49
N ARG A 48 2.30 -0.55 26.88
CA ARG A 48 2.01 -1.11 25.57
C ARG A 48 2.73 -0.26 24.53
N ASP A 49 3.94 -0.66 24.13
CA ASP A 49 4.51 -0.24 22.84
C ASP A 49 3.69 -0.94 21.74
N TYR A 50 2.62 -0.30 21.28
CA TYR A 50 1.78 -0.86 20.22
C TYR A 50 2.27 -0.37 18.85
N LYS A 51 3.13 -1.17 18.23
CA LYS A 51 3.44 -1.05 16.81
C LYS A 51 2.31 -1.69 16.02
N ARG A 52 1.69 -0.93 15.11
CA ARG A 52 0.61 -1.43 14.26
C ARG A 52 0.85 -1.04 12.80
N LEU A 53 0.61 -1.97 11.89
CA LEU A 53 0.70 -1.75 10.45
C LEU A 53 -0.66 -2.05 9.82
N ASP A 54 -1.27 -1.04 9.21
CA ASP A 54 -2.49 -1.19 8.42
C ASP A 54 -2.15 -1.01 6.93
N ILE A 55 -2.72 -1.84 6.05
CA ILE A 55 -2.50 -1.78 4.60
C ILE A 55 -3.85 -1.77 3.90
N PHE A 56 -4.02 -0.84 2.97
CA PHE A 56 -5.25 -0.62 2.22
C PHE A 56 -4.98 -0.62 0.71
N PRO A 57 -5.85 -1.21 -0.12
CA PRO A 57 -5.76 -1.08 -1.57
C PRO A 57 -6.08 0.36 -1.99
N ALA A 58 -5.33 0.88 -2.95
CA ALA A 58 -5.56 2.17 -3.59
C ALA A 58 -6.02 1.96 -5.03
N ILE A 59 -7.19 2.51 -5.37
CA ILE A 59 -7.69 2.56 -6.74
C ILE A 59 -8.23 3.95 -7.03
N SER A 60 -7.79 4.56 -8.13
CA SER A 60 -8.32 5.85 -8.57
C SER A 60 -8.33 5.94 -10.09
N TYR A 61 -9.10 6.87 -10.63
CA TYR A 61 -9.18 7.11 -12.06
C TYR A 61 -9.20 8.62 -12.30
N SER A 62 -8.33 9.10 -13.18
CA SER A 62 -8.36 10.49 -13.67
C SER A 62 -8.26 10.53 -15.19
N PRO A 63 -8.82 11.56 -15.87
CA PRO A 63 -8.68 11.72 -17.32
C PRO A 63 -7.21 11.84 -17.77
N GLU A 64 -6.36 12.40 -16.91
CA GLU A 64 -4.95 12.69 -17.22
C GLU A 64 -4.04 11.47 -17.02
N THR A 65 -4.23 10.71 -15.94
CA THR A 65 -3.37 9.59 -15.54
C THR A 65 -3.98 8.21 -15.80
N LYS A 66 -5.25 8.15 -16.22
CA LYS A 66 -6.06 6.93 -16.39
C LYS A 66 -6.22 6.19 -15.06
N LEU A 67 -6.53 4.89 -15.14
CA LEU A 67 -6.67 4.02 -13.97
C LEU A 67 -5.33 3.93 -13.23
N THR A 68 -5.39 4.09 -11.92
CA THR A 68 -4.29 3.99 -10.97
C THR A 68 -4.62 2.88 -9.99
N LEU A 69 -3.64 2.01 -9.76
CA LEU A 69 -3.75 0.86 -8.86
C LEU A 69 -2.54 0.81 -7.94
N GLY A 70 -2.74 0.51 -6.67
CA GLY A 70 -1.65 0.37 -5.73
C GLY A 70 -2.12 0.07 -4.31
N ALA A 71 -1.31 0.48 -3.35
CA ALA A 71 -1.59 0.32 -1.93
C ALA A 71 -1.11 1.52 -1.12
N ILE A 72 -1.82 1.77 -0.02
CA ILE A 72 -1.44 2.67 1.05
C ILE A 72 -1.12 1.79 2.25
N GLY A 73 -0.05 2.07 2.97
CA GLY A 73 0.07 1.53 4.32
C GLY A 73 0.44 2.59 5.33
N ILE A 74 -0.01 2.35 6.55
CA ILE A 74 0.11 3.25 7.68
C ILE A 74 0.76 2.46 8.80
N TYR A 75 1.93 2.92 9.22
CA TYR A 75 2.70 2.34 10.30
C TYR A 75 2.64 3.25 11.52
N TYR A 76 1.98 2.78 12.57
CA TYR A 76 1.81 3.51 13.82
C TYR A 76 2.93 3.19 14.80
N LEU A 77 3.48 4.26 15.37
CA LEU A 77 4.55 4.28 16.35
C LEU A 77 4.03 4.92 17.65
N ASP A 78 3.97 4.14 18.73
CA ASP A 78 3.65 4.67 20.04
C ASP A 78 4.89 5.24 20.72
N LEU A 79 5.17 6.52 20.47
CA LEU A 79 6.24 7.26 21.16
C LEU A 79 5.76 7.91 22.47
N ARG A 80 4.51 7.63 22.87
CA ARG A 80 3.87 8.26 24.02
C ARG A 80 4.37 7.56 25.27
N LYS A 81 5.24 8.20 26.05
CA LYS A 81 5.75 7.68 27.34
C LYS A 81 4.67 7.73 28.45
N GLY A 82 3.47 7.22 28.18
CA GLY A 82 2.34 7.24 29.10
C GLY A 82 1.44 8.49 29.01
N ASP A 83 1.75 9.45 28.15
CA ASP A 83 0.88 10.62 27.91
C ASP A 83 -0.27 10.27 26.94
N ARG A 84 -1.49 10.27 27.48
CA ARG A 84 -2.74 10.02 26.72
C ARG A 84 -3.23 11.22 25.93
N ASN A 85 -2.55 12.36 25.98
CA ASN A 85 -2.90 13.57 25.23
C ASN A 85 -2.05 13.75 23.95
N THR A 86 -0.85 13.19 23.86
CA THR A 86 -0.01 13.28 22.65
C THR A 86 -0.57 12.41 21.52
N PRO A 87 -0.78 12.88 20.28
CA PRO A 87 -1.18 11.98 19.18
C PRO A 87 -0.17 10.85 18.92
N LEU A 88 -0.63 9.75 18.30
CA LEU A 88 0.25 8.70 17.80
C LEU A 88 1.14 9.22 16.69
N SER A 89 2.41 8.82 16.70
CA SER A 89 3.26 9.04 15.52
C SER A 89 2.91 7.99 14.47
N ASN A 90 2.92 8.38 13.20
CA ASN A 90 2.64 7.48 12.09
C ASN A 90 3.54 7.75 10.89
N ILE A 91 3.76 6.70 10.12
CA ILE A 91 4.46 6.73 8.84
C ILE A 91 3.51 6.19 7.79
N ASP A 92 3.09 7.05 6.87
CA ASP A 92 2.24 6.69 5.76
C ASP A 92 3.11 6.44 4.53
N PHE A 93 2.85 5.37 3.79
CA PHE A 93 3.47 5.10 2.51
C PHE A 93 2.40 4.84 1.46
N LEU A 94 2.61 5.39 0.27
CA LEU A 94 1.77 5.21 -0.91
C LEU A 94 2.64 4.65 -2.02
N ALA A 95 2.22 3.54 -2.60
CA ALA A 95 2.85 2.99 -3.80
C ALA A 95 1.76 2.70 -4.83
N VAL A 96 1.75 3.48 -5.92
CA VAL A 96 0.75 3.34 -6.97
C VAL A 96 1.38 3.30 -8.36
N TYR A 97 0.75 2.55 -9.24
CA TYR A 97 1.08 2.41 -10.64
C TYR A 97 -0.10 2.88 -11.49
N THR A 98 0.17 3.76 -12.45
CA THR A 98 -0.82 4.26 -13.39
C THR A 98 -0.74 3.49 -14.70
N LEU A 99 -1.88 3.33 -15.40
CA LEU A 99 -1.90 2.76 -16.75
C LEU A 99 -1.16 3.62 -17.78
N ASN A 100 -0.80 4.86 -17.42
CA ASN A 100 0.09 5.71 -18.19
C ASN A 100 1.59 5.38 -17.96
N LYS A 101 1.89 4.21 -17.36
CA LYS A 101 3.24 3.71 -17.06
C LYS A 101 4.03 4.59 -16.10
N GLN A 102 3.34 5.28 -15.18
CA GLN A 102 3.99 6.06 -14.14
C GLN A 102 3.93 5.29 -12.82
N ILE A 103 5.03 5.31 -12.07
CA ILE A 103 5.10 4.81 -10.71
C ILE A 103 5.17 6.04 -9.81
N LEU A 104 4.29 6.10 -8.82
CA LEU A 104 4.30 7.13 -7.79
C LEU A 104 4.53 6.44 -6.44
N LEU A 105 5.63 6.85 -5.79
CA LEU A 105 5.99 6.43 -4.45
C LEU A 105 6.00 7.68 -3.58
N GLU A 106 5.16 7.69 -2.55
CA GLU A 106 5.14 8.77 -1.57
C GLU A 106 5.30 8.20 -0.17
N SER A 107 5.97 8.96 0.68
CA SER A 107 6.11 8.64 2.10
C SER A 107 5.90 9.91 2.91
N ARG A 108 5.11 9.81 3.97
CA ARG A 108 4.83 10.90 4.91
C ARG A 108 5.06 10.40 6.32
N TRP A 109 5.61 11.25 7.17
CA TRP A 109 6.04 10.89 8.52
C TRP A 109 5.54 11.98 9.45
N GLU A 110 4.75 11.61 10.44
CA GLU A 110 4.27 12.49 11.48
C GLU A 110 4.83 11.98 12.81
N VAL A 111 5.76 12.75 13.37
CA VAL A 111 6.43 12.42 14.63
C VAL A 111 6.00 13.43 15.66
N PHE A 112 5.36 12.94 16.72
CA PHE A 112 4.95 13.75 17.86
C PHE A 112 5.89 13.46 19.03
N THR A 113 6.54 14.51 19.53
CA THR A 113 7.39 14.47 20.71
C THR A 113 6.75 15.27 21.84
N HIS A 114 6.81 14.77 23.07
CA HIS A 114 6.48 15.53 24.28
C HIS A 114 7.67 16.40 24.70
#